data_AF-A0A6V7NEU2-F1
#
_entry.id   AF-A0A6V7NEU2-F1
#
_cell.length_a   1.000
_cell.length_b   1.000
_cell.length_c   1.000
_cell.angle_alpha   90.00
_cell.angle_beta   90.00
_cell.angle_gamma   90.00
#
_symmetry.space_group_name_H-M   'P 1'
#
loop_
_entity.id
_entity.type
_entity.pdbx_description
1 polymer ?
#
loop_
_entity_poly.entity_id
_entity_poly.type
_entity_poly.pdbx_seq_one_letter_code
_entity_poly.pdbx_strand_id
1 'polypeptide(L)'
;MATRKPRRSCRSRTDTHSIHATRHHAATRARRRFKKQMAKTKRAGSREPVDARLVERKVGELRRLVPQRCGDDESVGLEGLLRVAADYIMWLEMQVKVMKIMLSVFSPKDM
;
A
#
# COMPACT_ATOMS: atom_id res chain seq x y z
N MET A 1 85.24 13.12 27.34
CA MET A 1 84.96 13.37 25.90
C MET A 1 84.60 12.06 25.21
N ALA A 2 83.39 11.94 24.67
CA ALA A 2 83.03 11.15 23.48
C ALA A 2 81.52 11.29 23.23
N THR A 3 81.15 11.59 21.98
CA THR A 3 79.92 12.28 21.57
C THR A 3 78.75 11.34 21.25
N ARG A 4 77.53 11.72 21.65
CA ARG A 4 76.26 11.16 21.15
C ARG A 4 76.12 11.38 19.63
N LYS A 5 75.83 10.33 18.87
CA LYS A 5 75.31 10.42 17.49
C LYS A 5 73.80 10.12 17.48
N PRO A 6 72.94 10.96 16.88
CA PRO A 6 71.54 10.60 16.67
C PRO A 6 71.43 9.75 15.40
N ARG A 7 70.94 8.51 15.54
CA ARG A 7 70.61 7.67 14.39
C ARG A 7 69.21 8.02 13.90
N ARG A 8 69.21 8.82 12.83
CA ARG A 8 68.27 8.93 11.71
C ARG A 8 66.91 8.25 11.86
N SER A 9 65.89 9.11 11.85
CA SER A 9 64.56 8.93 11.25
C SER A 9 64.53 7.84 10.16
N CYS A 10 63.76 6.79 10.42
CA CYS A 10 63.24 5.88 9.40
C CYS A 10 61.71 5.96 9.43
N ARG A 11 61.11 6.91 8.69
CA ARG A 11 59.71 6.78 8.27
C ARG A 11 59.63 5.65 7.25
N SER A 12 59.31 4.45 7.73
CA SER A 12 59.07 3.29 6.87
C SER A 12 57.81 3.51 6.05
N ARG A 13 58.00 3.61 4.74
CA ARG A 13 57.02 3.52 3.67
C ARG A 13 56.26 2.18 3.73
N THR A 14 55.06 2.13 4.32
CA THR A 14 54.10 1.01 4.11
C THR A 14 52.65 1.44 4.33
N ASP A 15 52.17 2.52 3.72
CA ASP A 15 50.79 3.01 3.96
C ASP A 15 49.99 3.36 2.71
N THR A 16 50.29 2.78 1.55
CA THR A 16 49.50 3.06 0.34
C THR A 16 48.52 1.93 -0.01
N HIS A 17 48.89 0.66 0.22
CA HIS A 17 48.02 -0.48 -0.12
C HIS A 17 46.84 -0.68 0.84
N SER A 18 47.02 -0.40 2.14
CA SER A 18 45.97 -0.51 3.17
C SER A 18 44.86 0.54 2.98
N ILE A 19 45.23 1.77 2.60
CA ILE A 19 44.28 2.88 2.41
C ILE A 19 43.41 2.67 1.15
N HIS A 20 43.96 2.09 0.09
CA HIS A 20 43.20 1.81 -1.13
C HIS A 20 42.17 0.68 -0.94
N ALA A 21 42.51 -0.39 -0.22
CA ALA A 21 41.59 -1.49 0.06
C ALA A 21 40.42 -1.05 0.96
N THR A 22 40.69 -0.27 2.00
CA THR A 22 39.68 0.28 2.91
C THR A 22 38.74 1.27 2.22
N ARG A 23 39.27 2.13 1.34
CA ARG A 23 38.45 3.04 0.50
C ARG A 23 37.55 2.30 -0.48
N HIS A 24 38.04 1.22 -1.11
CA HIS A 24 37.23 0.40 -2.02
C HIS A 24 36.08 -0.32 -1.28
N HIS A 25 36.33 -0.83 -0.08
CA HIS A 25 35.29 -1.42 0.76
C HIS A 25 34.25 -0.39 1.25
N ALA A 26 34.68 0.83 1.58
CA ALA A 26 33.75 1.91 1.93
C ALA A 26 32.87 2.31 0.74
N ALA A 27 33.45 2.47 -0.45
CA ALA A 27 32.73 2.85 -1.67
C ALA A 27 31.73 1.78 -2.12
N THR A 28 32.10 0.50 -2.04
CA THR A 28 31.20 -0.63 -2.36
C THR A 28 30.03 -0.72 -1.37
N ARG A 29 30.28 -0.46 -0.08
CA ARG A 29 29.22 -0.43 0.96
C ARG A 29 28.27 0.76 0.76
N ALA A 30 28.79 1.93 0.41
CA ALA A 30 27.99 3.11 0.08
C ALA A 30 27.11 2.88 -1.15
N ARG A 31 27.66 2.32 -2.24
CA ARG A 31 26.90 1.95 -3.45
C ARG A 31 25.80 0.94 -3.17
N ARG A 32 26.05 -0.07 -2.32
CA ARG A 32 25.02 -1.04 -1.90
C ARG A 32 23.89 -0.38 -1.10
N ARG A 33 24.21 0.56 -0.21
CA ARG A 33 23.21 1.32 0.55
C ARG A 33 22.35 2.18 -0.38
N PHE A 34 22.98 2.89 -1.32
CA PHE A 34 22.28 3.73 -2.30
C PHE A 34 21.35 2.92 -3.21
N LYS A 35 21.80 1.74 -3.69
CA LYS A 35 20.95 0.82 -4.48
C LYS A 35 19.76 0.29 -3.67
N LYS A 36 19.95 -0.06 -2.38
CA LYS A 36 18.85 -0.50 -1.50
C LYS A 36 17.85 0.63 -1.25
N GLN A 37 18.32 1.86 -1.09
CA GLN A 37 17.47 3.02 -0.84
C GLN A 37 16.64 3.36 -2.09
N MET A 38 17.25 3.33 -3.28
CA MET A 38 16.56 3.50 -4.56
C MET A 38 15.55 2.38 -4.86
N ALA A 39 15.83 1.13 -4.46
CA ALA A 39 14.86 0.04 -4.58
C ALA A 39 13.66 0.21 -3.64
N LYS A 40 13.86 0.85 -2.48
CA LYS A 40 12.79 1.14 -1.51
C LYS A 40 11.89 2.29 -1.98
N THR A 41 12.46 3.36 -2.56
CA THR A 41 11.67 4.47 -3.14
C THR A 41 10.90 4.06 -4.39
N LYS A 42 11.41 3.14 -5.21
CA LYS A 42 10.64 2.60 -6.36
C LYS A 42 9.42 1.77 -5.96
N ARG A 43 9.35 1.27 -4.73
CA ARG A 43 8.18 0.55 -4.19
C ARG A 43 7.16 1.47 -3.52
N ALA A 44 7.49 2.74 -3.28
CA ALA A 44 6.58 3.70 -2.65
C ALA A 44 5.47 4.22 -3.61
N GLY A 45 5.61 3.97 -4.92
CA GLY A 45 4.52 4.16 -5.90
C GLY A 45 3.67 2.92 -6.12
N SER A 46 3.89 1.85 -5.35
CA SER A 46 3.14 0.61 -5.47
C SER A 46 1.78 0.82 -4.82
N ARG A 47 0.71 0.70 -5.62
CA ARG A 47 -0.63 0.36 -5.11
C ARG A 47 -0.44 -0.59 -3.94
N GLU A 48 -0.96 -0.23 -2.77
CA GLU A 48 -0.99 -1.19 -1.66
C GLU A 48 -1.62 -2.47 -2.20
N PRO A 49 -1.03 -3.64 -1.92
CA PRO A 49 -1.68 -4.88 -2.27
C PRO A 49 -3.03 -4.89 -1.55
N VAL A 50 -4.11 -4.84 -2.31
CA VAL A 50 -5.46 -4.95 -1.75
C VAL A 50 -5.51 -6.29 -1.04
N ASP A 51 -5.79 -6.26 0.27
CA ASP A 51 -5.90 -7.47 1.07
C ASP A 51 -7.08 -8.29 0.55
N ALA A 52 -6.79 -9.46 -0.03
CA ALA A 52 -7.81 -10.37 -0.54
C ALA A 52 -8.84 -10.74 0.55
N ARG A 53 -8.41 -10.83 1.82
CA ARG A 53 -9.30 -11.10 2.95
C ARG A 53 -10.28 -9.96 3.20
N LEU A 54 -9.86 -8.71 2.96
CA LEU A 54 -10.74 -7.55 3.06
C LEU A 54 -11.81 -7.59 1.97
N VAL A 55 -11.43 -7.97 0.74
CA VAL A 55 -12.36 -8.11 -0.38
C VAL A 55 -13.38 -9.20 -0.09
N GLU A 56 -12.93 -10.38 0.34
CA GLU A 56 -13.82 -11.49 0.73
C GLU A 56 -14.80 -11.08 1.82
N ARG A 57 -14.31 -10.38 2.86
CA ARG A 57 -15.19 -9.86 3.92
C ARG A 57 -16.23 -8.89 3.39
N LYS A 58 -15.83 -7.95 2.51
CA LYS A 58 -16.75 -6.96 1.92
C LYS A 58 -17.77 -7.60 1.00
N VAL A 59 -17.37 -8.60 0.22
CA VAL A 59 -18.27 -9.40 -0.60
C VAL A 59 -19.26 -10.17 0.29
N GLY A 60 -18.80 -10.75 1.40
CA GLY A 60 -19.67 -11.40 2.37
C GLY A 60 -20.66 -10.44 3.04
N GLU A 61 -20.23 -9.23 3.40
CA GLU A 61 -21.11 -8.17 3.90
C GLU A 61 -22.16 -7.78 2.83
N LEU A 62 -21.76 -7.63 1.57
CA LEU A 62 -22.67 -7.30 0.47
C LEU A 62 -23.72 -8.39 0.24
N ARG A 63 -23.33 -9.68 0.26
CA ARG A 63 -24.26 -10.82 0.13
C ARG A 63 -25.37 -10.79 1.19
N ARG A 64 -25.09 -10.32 2.39
CA ARG A 64 -26.09 -10.21 3.48
C ARG A 64 -27.08 -9.06 3.30
N LEU A 65 -26.73 -8.03 2.52
CA LEU A 65 -27.54 -6.84 2.29
C LEU A 65 -28.46 -6.96 1.07
N VAL A 66 -28.06 -7.79 0.11
CA VAL A 66 -28.80 -8.02 -1.14
C VAL A 66 -29.84 -9.13 -0.91
N PRO A 67 -31.02 -9.08 -1.57
CA PRO A 67 -32.02 -10.12 -1.43
C PRO A 67 -31.46 -11.52 -1.75
N GLN A 68 -31.60 -12.43 -0.78
CA GLN A 68 -31.11 -13.82 -0.79
C GLN A 68 -31.46 -14.60 -2.08
N ARG A 69 -32.68 -14.41 -2.60
CA ARG A 69 -33.18 -15.10 -3.79
C ARG A 69 -32.43 -14.80 -5.10
N CYS A 70 -31.52 -13.84 -5.13
CA CYS A 70 -30.70 -13.53 -6.31
C CYS A 70 -29.18 -13.69 -6.07
N GLY A 71 -28.75 -14.10 -4.87
CA GLY A 71 -27.34 -14.12 -4.47
C GLY A 71 -26.87 -15.36 -3.70
N ASP A 72 -27.76 -16.29 -3.38
CA ASP A 72 -27.44 -17.53 -2.65
C ASP A 72 -26.84 -18.63 -3.53
N ASP A 73 -26.84 -18.42 -4.84
CA ASP A 73 -26.04 -19.22 -5.73
C ASP A 73 -24.56 -18.88 -5.44
N GLU A 74 -23.88 -19.77 -4.73
CA GLU A 74 -22.41 -19.83 -4.65
C GLU A 74 -21.76 -19.81 -6.05
N SER A 75 -22.56 -20.06 -7.11
CA SER A 75 -22.19 -19.98 -8.51
C SER A 75 -22.26 -18.56 -9.11
N VAL A 76 -22.94 -17.59 -8.48
CA VAL A 76 -22.95 -16.20 -8.97
C VAL A 76 -21.61 -15.56 -8.60
N GLY A 77 -20.77 -15.39 -9.63
CA GLY A 77 -19.53 -14.63 -9.52
C GLY A 77 -19.75 -13.20 -9.03
N LEU A 78 -18.68 -12.53 -8.63
CA LEU A 78 -18.71 -11.16 -8.07
C LEU A 78 -19.50 -10.18 -8.95
N GLU A 79 -19.37 -10.28 -10.27
CA GLU A 79 -20.07 -9.41 -11.22
C GLU A 79 -21.61 -9.54 -11.13
N GLY A 80 -22.11 -10.76 -10.99
CA GLY A 80 -23.55 -10.98 -10.82
C GLY A 80 -24.06 -10.42 -9.50
N LEU A 81 -23.30 -10.59 -8.41
CA LEU A 81 -23.63 -9.99 -7.12
C LEU A 81 -23.67 -8.45 -7.20
N LEU A 82 -22.70 -7.83 -7.88
CA LEU A 82 -22.66 -6.38 -8.07
C LEU A 82 -23.85 -5.87 -8.91
N ARG A 83 -24.24 -6.61 -9.94
CA ARG A 83 -25.40 -6.26 -10.77
C ARG A 83 -26.70 -6.34 -9.98
N VAL A 84 -26.92 -7.43 -9.25
CA VAL A 84 -28.11 -7.58 -8.38
C VAL A 84 -28.13 -6.48 -7.32
N ALA A 85 -26.99 -6.15 -6.73
CA ALA A 85 -26.88 -5.05 -5.79
C ALA A 85 -27.27 -3.71 -6.43
N ALA A 86 -26.82 -3.42 -7.64
CA ALA A 86 -27.17 -2.20 -8.37
C ALA A 86 -28.67 -2.11 -8.65
N ASP A 87 -29.28 -3.21 -9.12
CA ASP A 87 -30.72 -3.28 -9.36
C ASP A 87 -31.51 -3.06 -8.06
N TYR A 88 -31.04 -3.65 -6.96
CA TYR A 88 -31.66 -3.48 -5.64
C TYR A 88 -31.56 -2.05 -5.10
N ILE A 89 -30.40 -1.39 -5.26
CA ILE A 89 -30.24 0.03 -4.90
C ILE A 89 -31.23 0.89 -5.68
N MET A 90 -31.33 0.68 -7.00
CA MET A 90 -32.24 1.45 -7.84
C MET A 90 -33.71 1.24 -7.44
N TRP A 91 -34.08 0.01 -7.07
CA TRP A 91 -35.42 -0.30 -6.56
C TRP A 91 -35.72 0.43 -5.24
N LEU A 92 -34.79 0.37 -4.27
CA LEU A 92 -34.93 1.07 -2.99
C LEU A 92 -35.03 2.59 -3.19
N GLU A 93 -34.22 3.17 -4.06
CA GLU A 93 -34.29 4.59 -4.40
C GLU A 93 -35.67 4.98 -4.94
N MET A 94 -36.24 4.15 -5.82
CA MET A 94 -37.57 4.39 -6.37
C MET A 94 -38.65 4.33 -5.28
N GLN A 95 -38.59 3.33 -4.40
CA GLN A 95 -39.53 3.22 -3.29
C GLN A 95 -39.48 4.44 -2.37
N VAL A 96 -38.28 4.90 -2.02
CA VAL A 96 -38.11 6.10 -1.20
C VAL A 96 -38.65 7.33 -1.91
N LYS A 97 -38.45 7.48 -3.22
CA LYS A 97 -39.01 8.59 -4.01
C LYS A 97 -40.54 8.59 -3.97
N VAL A 98 -41.18 7.44 -4.21
CA VAL A 98 -42.65 7.31 -4.16
C VAL A 98 -43.17 7.63 -2.76
N MET A 99 -42.53 7.09 -1.71
CA MET A 99 -42.94 7.35 -0.33
C MET A 99 -42.82 8.84 0.03
N LYS A 100 -41.77 9.53 -0.42
CA LYS A 100 -41.62 10.98 -0.24
C LYS A 100 -42.72 11.77 -0.95
N ILE A 101 -43.11 11.37 -2.17
CA ILE A 101 -44.22 12.00 -2.89
C ILE A 101 -45.52 11.81 -2.11
N MET A 102 -45.83 10.59 -1.68
CA MET A 102 -47.03 10.31 -0.87
C MET A 102 -47.03 11.15 0.42
N LEU A 103 -45.92 11.18 1.16
CA LEU A 103 -45.78 12.01 2.35
C LEU A 103 -45.99 13.50 2.04
N SER A 104 -45.50 14.02 0.91
CA SER A 104 -45.72 15.42 0.53
C SER A 104 -47.17 15.76 0.19
N VAL A 105 -47.95 14.77 -0.28
CA VAL A 105 -49.37 14.92 -0.54
C VAL A 105 -50.18 14.88 0.76
N PHE A 106 -49.79 13.99 1.68
CA PHE A 106 -50.48 13.83 2.96
C PHE A 106 -50.01 14.79 4.06
N SER A 107 -48.82 15.38 3.92
CA SER A 107 -48.35 16.40 4.86
C SER A 107 -49.19 17.65 4.62
N PRO A 108 -49.92 18.15 5.63
CA PRO A 108 -50.46 19.50 5.56
C PRO A 108 -49.29 20.41 5.25
N LYS A 109 -49.43 21.26 4.23
CA LYS A 109 -48.58 22.46 4.18
C LYS A 109 -49.03 23.26 5.39
N ASP A 110 -48.19 23.34 6.40
CA ASP A 110 -48.40 24.22 7.54
C ASP A 110 -48.79 25.61 6.99
N MET A 111 -50.08 25.94 7.09
CA MET A 111 -50.65 27.25 6.77
C MET A 111 -50.57 28.12 8.02
#